data_AF-A0A831XWY8-F1
#
_entry.id   AF-A0A831XWY8-F1
#
_cell.length_a   1.000
_cell.length_b   1.000
_cell.length_c   1.000
_cell.angle_alpha   90.00
_cell.angle_beta   90.00
_cell.angle_gamma   90.00
#
_symmetry.space_group_name_H-M   'P 1'
#
loop_
_entity.id
_entity.type
_entity.pdbx_description
1 polymer ?
#
loop_
_entity_poly.entity_id
_entity_poly.type
_entity_poly.pdbx_seq_one_letter_code
_entity_poly.pdbx_strand_id
1 'polypeptide(L)'
;MHRFAFVIHPIDVKRDAARKYPIARYLPESWVESLLKRKEPMVVSKITGVRSITGVETEGWFIGCPLSPRMMLSLPLDFVYQKIIRCGQIAQELGAEIIGLGAFTSVVGDGGITIAKNLEIAVTTGNSYTVATAIEAAVEGARRMGIAMEEATVAVVGATGSIGRTCAEALAPVAERILLLGRDASRLEPIAAQLRERARGSVGVSTDISRDLPAADVVITVTSAVDAVIYPKDLKVGAVVVDVARPRDVSVRVARERDDVLVIEGGLVAVPGEVDFGFDFGFPPRTAYACMSETMMLALEGRIENFTLGKEVSLTQVEQTQEMAHKHGFRLAGFRSFERAITEEEIEQIRQRAESRRRTAQTPVQA
;
A
#
# COMPACT_ATOMS: atom_id res chain seq x y z
N MET A 1 4.92 10.74 26.28
CA MET A 1 4.73 9.59 25.38
C MET A 1 3.37 9.75 24.75
N HIS A 2 3.31 10.06 23.46
CA HIS A 2 2.03 10.12 22.76
C HIS A 2 1.55 8.71 22.45
N ARG A 3 0.23 8.55 22.27
CA ARG A 3 -0.38 7.26 21.97
C ARG A 3 -1.17 7.30 20.68
N PHE A 4 -1.22 6.17 19.99
CA PHE A 4 -1.95 6.06 18.73
C PHE A 4 -3.02 4.97 18.79
N ALA A 5 -3.94 5.02 17.83
CA ALA A 5 -4.82 3.90 17.50
C ALA A 5 -4.78 3.65 16.00
N PHE A 6 -5.19 2.46 15.58
CA PHE A 6 -5.30 2.13 14.17
C PHE A 6 -6.55 1.31 13.91
N VAL A 7 -7.35 1.74 12.94
CA VAL A 7 -8.58 1.04 12.55
C VAL A 7 -8.24 -0.12 11.64
N ILE A 8 -8.68 -1.32 12.01
CA ILE A 8 -8.61 -2.53 11.19
C ILE A 8 -10.02 -3.05 10.89
N HIS A 9 -10.19 -3.76 9.79
CA HIS A 9 -11.47 -4.36 9.42
C HIS A 9 -11.23 -5.74 8.77
N PRO A 10 -12.21 -6.66 8.79
CA PRO A 10 -12.07 -7.95 8.13
C PRO A 10 -11.95 -7.73 6.61
N ILE A 11 -10.89 -8.25 6.00
CA ILE A 11 -10.68 -8.18 4.54
C ILE A 11 -11.36 -9.39 3.89
N ASP A 12 -11.14 -10.58 4.45
CA ASP A 12 -11.89 -11.78 4.10
C ASP A 12 -12.87 -12.07 5.24
N VAL A 13 -14.15 -11.78 4.98
CA VAL A 13 -15.22 -11.88 5.99
C VAL A 13 -15.25 -13.25 6.65
N LYS A 14 -15.09 -14.33 5.86
CA LYS A 14 -15.16 -15.69 6.41
C LYS A 14 -13.89 -16.05 7.15
N ARG A 15 -12.72 -15.82 6.55
CA ARG A 15 -11.43 -16.16 7.17
C ARG A 15 -11.21 -15.36 8.45
N ASP A 16 -11.51 -14.07 8.44
CA ASP A 16 -11.23 -13.18 9.56
C ASP A 16 -12.29 -13.30 10.66
N ALA A 17 -13.58 -13.42 10.32
CA ALA A 17 -14.60 -13.71 11.33
C ALA A 17 -14.38 -15.08 11.99
N ALA A 18 -13.86 -16.05 11.25
CA ALA A 18 -13.56 -17.39 11.76
C ALA A 18 -12.45 -17.43 12.81
N ARG A 19 -11.51 -16.46 12.79
CA ARG A 19 -10.46 -16.37 13.82
C ARG A 19 -11.04 -16.19 15.23
N LYS A 20 -12.16 -15.45 15.32
CA LYS A 20 -12.87 -15.20 16.59
C LYS A 20 -14.09 -16.11 16.77
N TYR A 21 -14.75 -16.50 15.69
CA TYR A 21 -15.97 -17.31 15.69
C TYR A 21 -15.83 -18.47 14.68
N PRO A 22 -15.27 -19.63 15.08
CA PRO A 22 -14.98 -20.73 14.15
C PRO A 22 -16.17 -21.19 13.30
N ILE A 23 -17.40 -21.05 13.81
CA ILE A 23 -18.65 -21.36 13.09
C ILE A 23 -18.87 -20.50 11.83
N ALA A 24 -18.29 -19.30 11.78
CA ALA A 24 -18.43 -18.37 10.65
C ALA A 24 -17.87 -18.95 9.34
N ARG A 25 -16.97 -19.95 9.39
CA ARG A 25 -16.44 -20.65 8.20
C ARG A 25 -17.53 -21.37 7.41
N TYR A 26 -18.57 -21.83 8.11
CA TYR A 26 -19.64 -22.65 7.53
C TYR A 26 -20.88 -21.85 7.17
N LEU A 27 -20.95 -20.57 7.57
CA LEU A 27 -22.09 -19.71 7.30
C LEU A 27 -21.99 -19.05 5.91
N PRO A 28 -23.13 -18.76 5.25
CA PRO A 28 -23.15 -17.89 4.09
C PRO A 28 -22.54 -16.53 4.42
N GLU A 29 -21.78 -15.95 3.49
CA GLU A 29 -21.08 -14.67 3.72
C GLU A 29 -22.05 -13.55 4.09
N SER A 30 -23.20 -13.48 3.40
CA SER A 30 -24.26 -12.51 3.67
C SER A 30 -24.81 -12.58 5.10
N TRP A 31 -24.81 -13.78 5.71
CA TRP A 31 -25.25 -13.96 7.09
C TRP A 31 -24.19 -13.45 8.07
N VAL A 32 -22.91 -13.74 7.79
CA VAL A 32 -21.79 -13.23 8.57
C VAL A 32 -21.75 -11.69 8.51
N GLU A 33 -21.90 -11.11 7.33
CA GLU A 33 -21.98 -9.65 7.14
C GLU A 33 -23.17 -9.04 7.88
N SER A 34 -24.34 -9.66 7.84
CA SER A 34 -25.54 -9.20 8.57
C SER A 34 -25.31 -9.17 10.09
N LEU A 35 -24.60 -10.17 10.63
CA LEU A 35 -24.21 -10.20 12.04
C LEU A 35 -23.14 -9.15 12.36
N LEU A 36 -22.12 -9.00 11.52
CA LEU A 36 -21.06 -8.00 11.69
C LEU A 36 -21.63 -6.57 11.66
N LYS A 37 -22.58 -6.29 10.75
CA LYS A 37 -23.25 -5.00 10.62
C LYS A 37 -23.87 -4.51 11.95
N ARG A 38 -24.38 -5.44 12.76
CA ARG A 38 -25.03 -5.15 14.04
C ARG A 38 -24.05 -5.02 15.20
N LYS A 39 -22.77 -5.38 15.01
CA LYS A 39 -21.76 -5.27 16.07
C LYS A 39 -21.27 -3.84 16.22
N GLU A 40 -20.91 -3.49 17.44
CA GLU A 40 -20.14 -2.29 17.72
C GLU A 40 -18.65 -2.51 17.43
N PRO A 41 -17.94 -1.45 17.01
CA PRO A 41 -16.49 -1.46 17.02
C PRO A 41 -15.92 -1.85 18.38
N MET A 42 -14.75 -2.48 18.37
CA MET A 42 -14.16 -3.02 19.60
C MET A 42 -12.64 -2.97 19.56
N VAL A 43 -12.01 -2.88 20.74
CA VAL A 43 -10.58 -3.06 20.88
C VAL A 43 -10.22 -4.50 20.51
N VAL A 44 -9.27 -4.66 19.59
CA VAL A 44 -8.79 -5.97 19.15
C VAL A 44 -7.53 -6.36 19.91
N SER A 45 -6.58 -5.44 20.03
CA SER A 45 -5.36 -5.66 20.81
C SER A 45 -4.74 -4.34 21.25
N LYS A 46 -3.83 -4.42 22.22
CA LYS A 46 -2.91 -3.35 22.59
C LYS A 46 -1.56 -3.62 21.90
N ILE A 47 -0.97 -2.56 21.36
CA ILE A 47 0.33 -2.57 20.71
C ILE A 47 1.35 -1.97 21.69
N THR A 48 2.46 -2.69 21.92
CA THR A 48 3.53 -2.25 22.84
C THR A 48 4.89 -2.47 22.21
N GLY A 49 5.95 -1.90 22.78
CA GLY A 49 7.33 -2.16 22.34
C GLY A 49 7.79 -1.41 21.09
N VAL A 50 6.99 -0.47 20.56
CA VAL A 50 7.43 0.45 19.51
C VAL A 50 8.42 1.43 20.12
N ARG A 51 9.70 1.30 19.74
CA ARG A 51 10.80 2.11 20.27
C ARG A 51 11.64 2.62 19.13
N SER A 52 11.68 3.94 18.98
CA SER A 52 12.56 4.63 18.05
C SER A 52 14.04 4.36 18.36
N ILE A 53 14.89 4.37 17.34
CA ILE A 53 16.36 4.37 17.52
C ILE A 53 16.88 5.60 18.27
N THR A 54 16.09 6.68 18.34
CA THR A 54 16.38 7.87 19.16
C THR A 54 16.03 7.69 20.64
N GLY A 55 15.43 6.56 21.02
CA GLY A 55 15.04 6.23 22.39
C GLY A 55 13.62 6.63 22.78
N VAL A 56 12.90 7.42 21.96
CA VAL A 56 11.48 7.72 22.21
C VAL A 56 10.60 6.49 21.94
N GLU A 57 9.52 6.37 22.70
CA GLU A 57 8.61 5.22 22.66
C GLU A 57 7.18 5.67 22.38
N THR A 58 6.37 4.76 21.84
CA THR A 58 4.92 4.92 21.73
C THR A 58 4.23 3.59 21.99
N GLU A 59 2.97 3.64 22.40
CA GLU A 59 2.08 2.49 22.46
C GLU A 59 0.75 2.85 21.79
N GLY A 60 -0.08 1.84 21.51
CA GLY A 60 -1.35 2.08 20.87
C GLY A 60 -2.30 0.90 20.88
N TRP A 61 -3.34 0.98 20.05
CA TRP A 61 -4.39 -0.04 19.98
C TRP A 61 -4.83 -0.31 18.54
N PHE A 62 -5.17 -1.57 18.25
CA PHE A 62 -5.99 -1.89 17.09
C PHE A 62 -7.46 -1.81 17.46
N ILE A 63 -8.23 -1.04 16.70
CA ILE A 63 -9.68 -0.91 16.83
C ILE A 63 -10.34 -1.59 15.63
N GLY A 64 -11.11 -2.64 15.90
CA GLY A 64 -11.80 -3.41 14.88
C GLY A 64 -13.11 -2.74 14.46
N CYS A 65 -13.18 -2.27 13.22
CA CYS A 65 -14.41 -1.86 12.56
C CYS A 65 -15.11 -3.09 11.96
N PRO A 66 -16.34 -3.44 12.37
CA PRO A 66 -17.00 -4.68 11.97
C PRO A 66 -17.72 -4.52 10.62
N LEU A 67 -17.04 -3.95 9.62
CA LEU A 67 -17.54 -3.80 8.26
C LEU A 67 -16.57 -4.45 7.26
N SER A 68 -17.10 -5.20 6.29
CA SER A 68 -16.30 -5.73 5.19
C SER A 68 -16.06 -4.68 4.10
N PRO A 69 -15.09 -4.87 3.18
CA PRO A 69 -14.94 -4.03 1.99
C PRO A 69 -16.26 -3.87 1.22
N ARG A 70 -16.97 -4.98 0.98
CA ARG A 70 -18.25 -5.00 0.27
C ARG A 70 -19.29 -4.14 0.98
N MET A 71 -19.41 -4.28 2.29
CA MET A 71 -20.34 -3.49 3.10
C MET A 71 -20.00 -2.00 3.04
N MET A 72 -18.73 -1.63 3.18
CA MET A 72 -18.32 -0.22 3.10
C MET A 72 -18.62 0.42 1.74
N LEU A 73 -18.57 -0.37 0.66
CA LEU A 73 -18.89 0.10 -0.69
C LEU A 73 -20.40 0.12 -1.00
N SER A 74 -21.20 -0.74 -0.35
CA SER A 74 -22.63 -0.88 -0.68
C SER A 74 -23.60 -0.21 0.29
N LEU A 75 -23.19 0.02 1.54
CA LEU A 75 -24.04 0.62 2.56
C LEU A 75 -24.11 2.14 2.40
N PRO A 76 -25.15 2.80 2.95
CA PRO A 76 -25.19 4.26 3.01
C PRO A 76 -23.95 4.83 3.67
N LEU A 77 -23.34 5.85 3.05
CA LEU A 77 -22.05 6.38 3.47
C LEU A 77 -22.07 6.90 4.91
N ASP A 78 -23.15 7.57 5.33
CA ASP A 78 -23.31 8.07 6.70
C ASP A 78 -23.26 6.96 7.75
N PHE A 79 -23.83 5.79 7.44
CA PHE A 79 -23.76 4.63 8.34
C PHE A 79 -22.32 4.12 8.47
N VAL A 80 -21.57 4.09 7.37
CA VAL A 80 -20.16 3.69 7.36
C VAL A 80 -19.33 4.68 8.17
N TYR A 81 -19.53 5.98 7.96
CA TYR A 81 -18.87 7.02 8.75
C TYR A 81 -19.16 6.91 10.23
N GLN A 82 -20.41 6.71 10.64
CA GLN A 82 -20.75 6.53 12.05
C GLN A 82 -20.00 5.36 12.70
N LYS A 83 -19.84 4.23 11.99
CA LYS A 83 -19.06 3.10 12.49
C LYS A 83 -17.56 3.41 12.62
N ILE A 84 -16.97 4.14 11.66
CA ILE A 84 -15.56 4.52 11.72
C ILE A 84 -15.32 5.60 12.79
N ILE A 85 -16.21 6.60 12.90
CA ILE A 85 -16.18 7.61 13.96
C ILE A 85 -16.29 6.93 15.33
N ARG A 86 -17.14 5.91 15.49
CA ARG A 86 -17.20 5.16 16.75
C ARG A 86 -15.88 4.45 17.07
N CYS A 87 -15.11 3.99 16.07
CA CYS A 87 -13.76 3.49 16.29
C CYS A 87 -12.84 4.59 16.86
N GLY A 88 -12.90 5.80 16.30
CA GLY A 88 -12.16 6.96 16.78
C GLY A 88 -12.53 7.36 18.21
N GLN A 89 -13.82 7.34 18.56
CA GLN A 89 -14.28 7.63 19.92
C GLN A 89 -13.76 6.59 20.93
N ILE A 90 -13.74 5.30 20.57
CA ILE A 90 -13.12 4.28 21.42
C ILE A 90 -11.61 4.56 21.58
N ALA A 91 -10.92 4.98 20.53
CA ALA A 91 -9.52 5.38 20.62
C ALA A 91 -9.31 6.58 21.57
N GLN A 92 -10.20 7.57 21.53
CA GLN A 92 -10.20 8.70 22.47
C GLN A 92 -10.41 8.25 23.92
N GLU A 93 -11.38 7.36 24.16
CA GLU A 93 -11.67 6.78 25.48
C GLU A 93 -10.44 6.03 26.05
N LEU A 94 -9.59 5.45 25.19
CA LEU A 94 -8.34 4.79 25.56
C LEU A 94 -7.16 5.76 25.75
N GLY A 95 -7.34 7.04 25.41
CA GLY A 95 -6.31 8.08 25.48
C GLY A 95 -5.31 8.04 24.33
N ALA A 96 -5.71 7.54 23.15
CA ALA A 96 -4.96 7.77 21.92
C ALA A 96 -5.15 9.24 21.48
N GLU A 97 -4.10 9.83 20.91
CA GLU A 97 -4.08 11.22 20.44
C GLU A 97 -4.17 11.30 18.91
N ILE A 98 -3.82 10.22 18.21
CA ILE A 98 -3.91 10.09 16.76
C ILE A 98 -4.46 8.73 16.36
N ILE A 99 -5.29 8.67 15.31
CA ILE A 99 -5.83 7.44 14.74
C ILE A 99 -5.51 7.29 13.25
N GLY A 100 -4.98 6.11 12.89
CA GLY A 100 -4.79 5.70 11.51
C GLY A 100 -6.02 5.00 10.94
N LEU A 101 -6.39 5.33 9.71
CA LEU A 101 -7.48 4.69 8.96
C LEU A 101 -6.92 3.62 8.02
N GLY A 102 -7.10 2.34 8.38
CA GLY A 102 -6.63 1.22 7.59
C GLY A 102 -7.51 0.85 6.41
N ALA A 103 -6.86 0.49 5.29
CA ALA A 103 -7.47 -0.14 4.11
C ALA A 103 -8.78 0.55 3.67
N PHE A 104 -9.92 -0.14 3.62
CA PHE A 104 -11.15 0.45 3.07
C PHE A 104 -11.71 1.60 3.90
N THR A 105 -11.30 1.74 5.18
CA THR A 105 -11.74 2.87 6.02
C THR A 105 -11.14 4.21 5.60
N SER A 106 -10.00 4.22 4.90
CA SER A 106 -9.42 5.42 4.29
C SER A 106 -9.85 5.65 2.84
N VAL A 107 -10.35 4.60 2.16
CA VAL A 107 -10.78 4.67 0.75
C VAL A 107 -12.22 5.16 0.61
N VAL A 108 -13.10 4.75 1.52
CA VAL A 108 -14.53 5.08 1.45
C VAL A 108 -14.77 6.57 1.72
N GLY A 109 -15.67 7.16 0.92
CA GLY A 109 -16.09 8.55 1.11
C GLY A 109 -15.05 9.58 0.67
N ASP A 110 -14.67 10.46 1.61
CA ASP A 110 -13.85 11.65 1.38
C ASP A 110 -12.41 11.54 1.89
N GLY A 111 -11.92 10.33 2.14
CA GLY A 111 -10.51 10.12 2.55
C GLY A 111 -10.24 10.52 3.99
N GLY A 112 -11.22 10.39 4.88
CA GLY A 112 -11.06 10.67 6.31
C GLY A 112 -11.35 12.11 6.71
N ILE A 113 -11.73 13.00 5.79
CA ILE A 113 -12.04 14.40 6.10
C ILE A 113 -13.28 14.49 7.01
N THR A 114 -14.36 13.78 6.67
CA THR A 114 -15.56 13.74 7.52
C THR A 114 -15.27 13.09 8.86
N ILE A 115 -14.46 12.03 8.88
CA ILE A 115 -14.08 11.35 10.13
C ILE A 115 -13.29 12.30 11.04
N ALA A 116 -12.27 12.98 10.50
CA ALA A 116 -11.44 13.92 11.24
C ALA A 116 -12.24 15.11 11.82
N LYS A 117 -13.27 15.59 11.11
CA LYS A 117 -14.15 16.66 11.61
C LYS A 117 -15.03 16.25 12.80
N ASN A 118 -15.21 14.95 13.02
CA ASN A 118 -16.09 14.39 14.05
C ASN A 118 -15.32 13.72 15.20
N LEU A 119 -14.00 13.90 15.27
CA LEU A 119 -13.13 13.37 16.31
C LEU A 119 -12.31 14.51 16.92
N GLU A 120 -11.95 14.37 18.19
CA GLU A 120 -11.06 15.33 18.88
C GLU A 120 -9.58 14.89 18.85
N ILE A 121 -9.29 13.81 18.12
CA ILE A 121 -7.95 13.27 17.90
C ILE A 121 -7.54 13.44 16.45
N ALA A 122 -6.23 13.52 16.22
CA ALA A 122 -5.68 13.61 14.88
C ALA A 122 -6.03 12.35 14.07
N VAL A 123 -6.20 12.51 12.76
CA VAL A 123 -6.50 11.42 11.82
C VAL A 123 -5.48 11.40 10.70
N THR A 124 -5.03 10.20 10.33
CA THR A 124 -4.29 9.99 9.09
C THR A 124 -4.75 8.74 8.37
N THR A 125 -4.66 8.74 7.04
CA THR A 125 -4.89 7.56 6.19
C THR A 125 -3.64 6.68 6.05
N GLY A 126 -2.45 7.20 6.35
CA GLY A 126 -1.21 6.46 6.17
C GLY A 126 -0.72 6.39 4.72
N ASN A 127 -1.36 7.12 3.80
CA ASN A 127 -1.08 7.01 2.37
C ASN A 127 0.26 7.67 1.98
N SER A 128 0.74 8.67 2.72
CA SER A 128 2.01 9.36 2.39
C SER A 128 3.20 8.42 2.54
N TYR A 129 3.28 7.69 3.65
CA TYR A 129 4.34 6.72 3.86
C TYR A 129 4.16 5.46 3.00
N THR A 130 2.92 5.13 2.63
CA THR A 130 2.67 4.08 1.63
C THR A 130 3.25 4.45 0.27
N VAL A 131 3.11 5.71 -0.16
CA VAL A 131 3.76 6.23 -1.37
C VAL A 131 5.28 6.19 -1.23
N ALA A 132 5.83 6.67 -0.11
CA ALA A 132 7.28 6.68 0.13
C ALA A 132 7.89 5.28 -0.02
N THR A 133 7.30 4.30 0.66
CA THR A 133 7.76 2.90 0.61
C THR A 133 7.57 2.25 -0.77
N ALA A 134 6.53 2.61 -1.52
CA ALA A 134 6.34 2.14 -2.89
C ALA A 134 7.43 2.67 -3.84
N ILE A 135 7.77 3.96 -3.73
CA ILE A 135 8.85 4.59 -4.50
C ILE A 135 10.19 3.97 -4.12
N GLU A 136 10.48 3.85 -2.82
CA GLU A 136 11.72 3.26 -2.31
C GLU A 136 11.89 1.81 -2.81
N ALA A 137 10.83 1.01 -2.75
CA ALA A 137 10.83 -0.37 -3.26
C ALA A 137 11.04 -0.44 -4.78
N ALA A 138 10.44 0.49 -5.54
CA ALA A 138 10.59 0.54 -6.99
C ALA A 138 12.02 0.89 -7.40
N VAL A 139 12.61 1.91 -6.77
CA VAL A 139 13.98 2.37 -7.05
C VAL A 139 15.00 1.32 -6.62
N GLU A 140 14.88 0.75 -5.43
CA GLU A 140 15.80 -0.30 -4.96
C GLU A 140 15.64 -1.58 -5.78
N GLY A 141 14.41 -1.93 -6.18
CA GLY A 141 14.14 -3.06 -7.06
C GLY A 141 14.77 -2.89 -8.44
N ALA A 142 14.62 -1.70 -9.03
CA ALA A 142 15.25 -1.34 -10.29
C ALA A 142 16.77 -1.44 -10.20
N ARG A 143 17.37 -0.86 -9.16
CA ARG A 143 18.82 -0.91 -8.90
C ARG A 143 19.33 -2.35 -8.84
N ARG A 144 18.65 -3.21 -8.09
CA ARG A 144 19.03 -4.63 -7.95
C ARG A 144 18.85 -5.44 -9.24
N MET A 145 17.92 -5.05 -10.10
CA MET A 145 17.72 -5.65 -11.42
C MET A 145 18.59 -5.03 -12.52
N GLY A 146 19.50 -4.09 -12.17
CA GLY A 146 20.37 -3.42 -13.13
C GLY A 146 19.64 -2.46 -14.08
N ILE A 147 18.52 -1.90 -13.64
CA ILE A 147 17.70 -0.93 -14.39
C ILE A 147 18.05 0.47 -13.90
N ALA A 148 18.59 1.30 -14.79
CA ALA A 148 18.77 2.73 -14.53
C ALA A 148 17.42 3.44 -14.70
N MET A 149 16.94 4.13 -13.65
CA MET A 149 15.65 4.82 -13.69
C MET A 149 15.61 5.87 -14.81
N GLU A 150 16.75 6.49 -15.04
CA GLU A 150 17.05 7.50 -16.04
C GLU A 150 16.80 7.08 -17.50
N GLU A 151 16.77 5.76 -17.74
CA GLU A 151 16.58 5.08 -19.03
C GLU A 151 15.33 4.15 -19.00
N ALA A 152 14.60 4.16 -17.88
CA ALA A 152 13.51 3.23 -17.65
C ALA A 152 12.18 3.79 -18.15
N THR A 153 11.35 2.89 -18.70
CA THR A 153 9.91 3.14 -18.78
C THR A 153 9.27 2.68 -17.47
N VAL A 154 8.70 3.64 -16.73
CA VAL A 154 7.97 3.40 -15.49
C VAL A 154 6.47 3.45 -15.76
N ALA A 155 5.76 2.36 -15.52
CA ALA A 155 4.31 2.28 -15.61
C ALA A 155 3.66 2.40 -14.22
N VAL A 156 2.62 3.23 -14.13
CA VAL A 156 1.80 3.37 -12.92
C VAL A 156 0.37 2.93 -13.23
N VAL A 157 -0.01 1.76 -12.71
CA VAL A 157 -1.35 1.18 -12.86
C VAL A 157 -2.22 1.61 -11.68
N GLY A 158 -3.35 2.26 -11.96
CA GLY A 158 -4.14 2.95 -10.93
C GLY A 158 -3.74 4.42 -10.76
N ALA A 159 -3.17 5.04 -11.79
CA ALA A 159 -2.64 6.41 -11.74
C ALA A 159 -3.68 7.51 -11.43
N THR A 160 -4.98 7.23 -11.48
CA THR A 160 -6.02 8.18 -11.07
C THR A 160 -6.32 8.17 -9.57
N GLY A 161 -5.78 7.20 -8.83
CA GLY A 161 -5.85 7.13 -7.37
C GLY A 161 -4.80 8.02 -6.72
N SER A 162 -5.00 8.35 -5.44
CA SER A 162 -4.10 9.25 -4.68
C SER A 162 -2.66 8.73 -4.64
N ILE A 163 -2.48 7.46 -4.27
CA ILE A 163 -1.16 6.81 -4.19
C ILE A 163 -0.51 6.75 -5.58
N GLY A 164 -1.22 6.19 -6.56
CA GLY A 164 -0.70 6.02 -7.92
C GLY A 164 -0.30 7.35 -8.55
N ARG A 165 -1.18 8.36 -8.49
CA ARG A 165 -0.86 9.72 -8.94
C ARG A 165 0.44 10.20 -8.30
N THR A 166 0.53 10.18 -6.98
CA THR A 166 1.70 10.70 -6.25
C THR A 166 2.99 9.94 -6.56
N CYS A 167 2.94 8.62 -6.75
CA CYS A 167 4.08 7.85 -7.25
C CYS A 167 4.53 8.33 -8.64
N ALA A 168 3.58 8.58 -9.56
CA ALA A 168 3.90 9.11 -10.88
C ALA A 168 4.49 10.54 -10.79
N GLU A 169 3.96 11.37 -9.89
CA GLU A 169 4.47 12.71 -9.61
C GLU A 169 5.92 12.71 -9.11
N ALA A 170 6.26 11.78 -8.23
CA ALA A 170 7.61 11.63 -7.69
C ALA A 170 8.61 11.05 -8.70
N LEU A 171 8.16 10.16 -9.59
CA LEU A 171 9.03 9.43 -10.51
C LEU A 171 9.19 10.13 -11.88
N ALA A 172 8.26 11.02 -12.25
CA ALA A 172 8.35 11.76 -13.52
C ALA A 172 9.67 12.55 -13.70
N PRO A 173 10.25 13.20 -12.68
CA PRO A 173 11.51 13.92 -12.83
C PRO A 173 12.75 13.03 -13.02
N VAL A 174 12.66 11.71 -12.78
CA VAL A 174 13.81 10.80 -12.84
C VAL A 174 13.71 9.75 -13.94
N ALA A 175 12.51 9.40 -14.40
CA ALA A 175 12.29 8.39 -15.42
C ALA A 175 12.42 8.92 -16.86
N GLU A 176 12.91 8.09 -17.80
CA GLU A 176 12.89 8.42 -19.24
C GLU A 176 11.45 8.50 -19.76
N ARG A 177 10.58 7.61 -19.28
CA ARG A 177 9.17 7.59 -19.67
C ARG A 177 8.28 7.21 -18.49
N ILE A 178 7.23 7.99 -18.28
CA ILE A 178 6.12 7.65 -17.39
C ILE A 178 4.92 7.21 -18.24
N LEU A 179 4.36 6.05 -17.94
CA LEU A 179 3.13 5.56 -18.52
C LEU A 179 2.04 5.50 -17.44
N LEU A 180 1.01 6.33 -17.57
CA LEU A 180 -0.13 6.33 -16.67
C LEU A 180 -1.19 5.35 -17.19
N LEU A 181 -1.51 4.31 -16.42
CA LEU A 181 -2.54 3.34 -16.76
C LEU A 181 -3.73 3.43 -15.81
N GLY A 182 -4.93 3.40 -16.39
CA GLY A 182 -6.19 3.41 -15.65
C GLY A 182 -7.36 3.09 -16.55
N ARG A 183 -8.59 3.20 -16.03
CA ARG A 183 -9.81 2.85 -16.78
C ARG A 183 -10.36 3.98 -17.63
N ASP A 184 -9.91 5.21 -17.37
CA ASP A 184 -10.53 6.42 -17.90
C ASP A 184 -9.45 7.41 -18.36
N ALA A 185 -9.28 7.49 -19.68
CA ALA A 185 -8.32 8.40 -20.29
C ALA A 185 -8.63 9.88 -19.96
N SER A 186 -9.90 10.26 -19.85
CA SER A 186 -10.29 11.65 -19.57
C SER A 186 -9.84 12.12 -18.19
N ARG A 187 -9.72 11.19 -17.24
CA ARG A 187 -9.17 11.46 -15.89
C ARG A 187 -7.65 11.38 -15.83
N LEU A 188 -7.03 10.61 -16.73
CA LEU A 188 -5.58 10.48 -16.81
C LEU A 188 -4.93 11.66 -17.51
N GLU A 189 -5.57 12.21 -18.54
CA GLU A 189 -4.97 13.28 -19.36
C GLU A 189 -4.65 14.56 -18.57
N PRO A 190 -5.49 15.06 -17.64
CA PRO A 190 -5.14 16.20 -16.79
C PRO A 190 -3.92 15.92 -15.90
N ILE A 191 -3.80 14.69 -15.39
CA ILE A 191 -2.64 14.27 -14.59
C ILE A 191 -1.40 14.23 -15.49
N ALA A 192 -1.50 13.64 -16.68
CA ALA A 192 -0.41 13.59 -17.64
C ALA A 192 0.06 14.98 -18.04
N ALA A 193 -0.86 15.92 -18.30
CA ALA A 193 -0.53 17.31 -18.63
C ALA A 193 0.30 17.98 -17.52
N GLN A 194 -0.11 17.83 -16.25
CA GLN A 194 0.65 18.34 -15.10
C GLN A 194 2.03 17.68 -14.97
N LEU A 195 2.13 16.37 -15.24
CA LEU A 195 3.41 15.67 -15.16
C LEU A 195 4.39 16.11 -16.26
N ARG A 196 3.91 16.40 -17.47
CA ARG A 196 4.76 16.82 -18.60
C ARG A 196 5.57 18.08 -18.30
N GLU A 197 5.09 18.96 -17.42
CA GLU A 197 5.80 20.18 -17.04
C GLU A 197 7.09 19.93 -16.23
N ARG A 198 7.16 18.80 -15.51
CA ARG A 198 8.27 18.42 -14.61
C ARG A 198 8.93 17.10 -14.99
N ALA A 199 8.45 16.43 -16.02
CA ALA A 199 8.97 15.14 -16.43
C ALA A 199 10.33 15.29 -17.09
N ARG A 200 11.25 14.38 -16.77
CA ARG A 200 12.54 14.29 -17.47
C ARG A 200 12.36 13.89 -18.94
N GLY A 201 11.43 12.99 -19.22
CA GLY A 201 11.14 12.53 -20.56
C GLY A 201 9.65 12.45 -20.86
N SER A 202 9.23 11.41 -21.59
CA SER A 202 7.87 11.36 -22.14
C SER A 202 6.83 10.89 -21.11
N VAL A 203 5.64 11.50 -21.15
CA VAL A 203 4.48 11.07 -20.34
C VAL A 203 3.37 10.60 -21.26
N GLY A 204 3.04 9.31 -21.16
CA GLY A 204 1.97 8.66 -21.91
C GLY A 204 0.79 8.28 -21.03
N VAL A 205 -0.38 8.15 -21.66
CA VAL A 205 -1.62 7.66 -21.05
C VAL A 205 -2.06 6.40 -21.79
N SER A 206 -2.54 5.41 -21.04
CA SER A 206 -3.19 4.24 -21.62
C SER A 206 -4.35 3.75 -20.76
N THR A 207 -5.32 3.14 -21.43
CA THR A 207 -6.40 2.36 -20.81
C THR A 207 -6.31 0.87 -21.09
N ASP A 208 -5.22 0.41 -21.74
CA ASP A 208 -5.00 -0.97 -22.14
C ASP A 208 -3.69 -1.50 -21.53
N ILE A 209 -3.83 -2.26 -20.44
CA ILE A 209 -2.70 -2.86 -19.72
C ILE A 209 -1.96 -3.84 -20.62
N SER A 210 -2.67 -4.75 -21.30
CA SER A 210 -2.03 -5.80 -22.10
C SER A 210 -1.26 -5.27 -23.29
N ARG A 211 -1.67 -4.12 -23.85
CA ARG A 211 -0.95 -3.48 -24.94
C ARG A 211 0.31 -2.74 -24.48
N ASP A 212 0.20 -1.93 -23.43
CA ASP A 212 1.25 -0.94 -23.13
C ASP A 212 2.14 -1.31 -21.93
N LEU A 213 1.69 -2.16 -21.00
CA LEU A 213 2.51 -2.63 -19.88
C LEU A 213 3.76 -3.43 -20.30
N PRO A 214 3.76 -4.20 -21.42
CA PRO A 214 4.96 -4.91 -21.89
C PRO A 214 6.16 -4.00 -22.23
N ALA A 215 5.96 -2.69 -22.36
CA ALA A 215 7.05 -1.73 -22.57
C ALA A 215 7.77 -1.34 -21.26
N ALA A 216 7.15 -1.54 -20.10
CA ALA A 216 7.61 -1.03 -18.82
C ALA A 216 8.72 -1.88 -18.19
N ASP A 217 9.77 -1.21 -17.72
CA ASP A 217 10.87 -1.80 -16.94
C ASP A 217 10.51 -1.86 -15.45
N VAL A 218 9.79 -0.85 -14.97
CA VAL A 218 9.32 -0.75 -13.59
C VAL A 218 7.82 -0.51 -13.61
N VAL A 219 7.07 -1.25 -12.81
CA VAL A 219 5.63 -1.15 -12.67
C VAL A 219 5.30 -0.88 -11.21
N ILE A 220 4.56 0.19 -10.92
CA ILE A 220 3.91 0.40 -9.63
C ILE A 220 2.41 0.21 -9.86
N THR A 221 1.79 -0.69 -9.12
CA THR A 221 0.36 -0.98 -9.25
C THR A 221 -0.36 -0.78 -7.92
N VAL A 222 -1.45 0.00 -7.97
CA VAL A 222 -2.29 0.35 -6.83
C VAL A 222 -3.73 0.62 -7.28
N THR A 223 -4.42 -0.43 -7.72
CA THR A 223 -5.83 -0.30 -8.12
C THR A 223 -6.79 -0.65 -6.98
N SER A 224 -8.06 -0.33 -7.21
CA SER A 224 -9.19 -0.76 -6.36
C SER A 224 -9.89 -2.01 -6.93
N ALA A 225 -9.22 -2.76 -7.82
CA ALA A 225 -9.79 -3.98 -8.39
C ALA A 225 -9.95 -5.06 -7.32
N VAL A 226 -10.97 -5.89 -7.49
CA VAL A 226 -11.20 -7.06 -6.62
C VAL A 226 -10.38 -8.25 -7.10
N ASP A 227 -10.19 -8.34 -8.42
CA ASP A 227 -9.44 -9.39 -9.11
C ASP A 227 -8.10 -8.87 -9.64
N ALA A 228 -7.16 -9.78 -9.87
CA ALA A 228 -5.89 -9.45 -10.50
C ALA A 228 -6.09 -8.87 -11.91
N VAL A 229 -5.35 -7.79 -12.20
CA VAL A 229 -5.37 -7.06 -13.46
C VAL A 229 -4.08 -7.20 -14.26
N ILE A 230 -3.00 -7.69 -13.64
CA ILE A 230 -1.70 -7.93 -14.27
C ILE A 230 -1.41 -9.44 -14.29
N TYR A 231 -1.16 -9.98 -15.49
CA TYR A 231 -0.89 -11.38 -15.75
C TYR A 231 0.50 -11.60 -16.36
N PRO A 232 1.01 -12.84 -16.38
CA PRO A 232 2.37 -13.14 -16.86
C PRO A 232 2.74 -12.57 -18.22
N LYS A 233 1.79 -12.50 -19.16
CA LYS A 233 2.01 -12.00 -20.52
C LYS A 233 2.17 -10.48 -20.61
N ASP A 234 1.70 -9.74 -19.61
CA ASP A 234 1.65 -8.28 -19.63
C ASP A 234 2.99 -7.64 -19.20
N LEU A 235 3.94 -8.46 -18.73
CA LEU A 235 5.17 -7.99 -18.10
C LEU A 235 6.38 -8.18 -19.01
N LYS A 236 7.20 -7.12 -19.14
CA LYS A 236 8.50 -7.15 -19.82
C LYS A 236 9.44 -8.16 -19.16
N VAL A 237 10.35 -8.74 -19.94
CA VAL A 237 11.45 -9.56 -19.40
C VAL A 237 12.36 -8.70 -18.52
N GLY A 238 12.60 -9.13 -17.28
CA GLY A 238 13.38 -8.38 -16.30
C GLY A 238 12.65 -7.22 -15.65
N ALA A 239 11.32 -7.14 -15.77
CA ALA A 239 10.55 -6.09 -15.13
C ALA A 239 10.61 -6.18 -13.60
N VAL A 240 10.55 -5.03 -12.94
CA VAL A 240 10.31 -4.89 -11.50
C VAL A 240 8.86 -4.46 -11.30
N VAL A 241 8.12 -5.15 -10.44
CA VAL A 241 6.70 -4.86 -10.18
C VAL A 241 6.51 -4.65 -8.68
N VAL A 242 6.08 -3.45 -8.28
CA VAL A 242 5.70 -3.12 -6.91
C VAL A 242 4.18 -3.13 -6.81
N ASP A 243 3.63 -4.17 -6.17
CA ASP A 243 2.19 -4.33 -5.93
C ASP A 243 1.81 -3.79 -4.55
N VAL A 244 1.22 -2.61 -4.54
CA VAL A 244 0.75 -1.91 -3.33
C VAL A 244 -0.72 -2.23 -3.06
N ALA A 245 -1.44 -2.82 -4.01
CA ALA A 245 -2.86 -3.06 -3.91
C ALA A 245 -3.21 -4.18 -2.92
N ARG A 246 -4.35 -4.00 -2.25
CA ARG A 246 -5.00 -5.02 -1.42
C ARG A 246 -6.51 -5.00 -1.69
N PRO A 247 -7.10 -6.02 -2.34
CA PRO A 247 -6.48 -7.23 -2.91
C PRO A 247 -5.37 -6.96 -3.94
N ARG A 248 -4.48 -7.94 -4.18
CA ARG A 248 -3.32 -7.80 -5.07
C ARG A 248 -3.75 -7.59 -6.52
N ASP A 249 -3.08 -6.67 -7.21
CA ASP A 249 -3.29 -6.44 -8.65
C ASP A 249 -2.56 -7.50 -9.51
N VAL A 250 -1.46 -8.05 -8.98
CA VAL A 250 -0.63 -9.02 -9.70
C VAL A 250 -1.12 -10.44 -9.43
N SER A 251 -1.40 -11.18 -10.51
CA SER A 251 -1.84 -12.56 -10.41
C SER A 251 -0.74 -13.45 -9.81
N VAL A 252 -1.11 -14.39 -8.94
CA VAL A 252 -0.23 -15.47 -8.43
C VAL A 252 0.42 -16.29 -9.55
N ARG A 253 -0.14 -16.24 -10.75
CA ARG A 253 0.43 -16.85 -11.95
C ARG A 253 1.78 -16.24 -12.32
N VAL A 254 2.02 -14.97 -12.04
CA VAL A 254 3.30 -14.31 -12.34
C VAL A 254 4.45 -15.02 -11.63
N ALA A 255 4.37 -15.23 -10.31
CA ALA A 255 5.41 -15.96 -9.58
C ALA A 255 5.58 -17.44 -10.00
N ARG A 256 4.56 -18.04 -10.64
CA ARG A 256 4.61 -19.44 -11.10
C ARG A 256 5.18 -19.58 -12.51
N GLU A 257 4.88 -18.63 -13.38
CA GLU A 257 5.17 -18.70 -14.82
C GLU A 257 6.37 -17.83 -15.23
N ARG A 258 6.77 -16.88 -14.39
CA ARG A 258 7.87 -15.93 -14.66
C ARG A 258 8.93 -16.04 -13.57
N ASP A 259 10.10 -16.52 -13.97
CA ASP A 259 11.31 -16.60 -13.14
C ASP A 259 12.31 -15.47 -13.45
N ASP A 260 11.90 -14.53 -14.30
CA ASP A 260 12.66 -13.42 -14.88
C ASP A 260 12.05 -12.06 -14.55
N VAL A 261 11.10 -11.99 -13.61
CA VAL A 261 10.43 -10.76 -13.15
C VAL A 261 10.53 -10.68 -11.64
N LEU A 262 10.89 -9.51 -11.11
CA LEU A 262 10.94 -9.26 -9.68
C LEU A 262 9.61 -8.64 -9.23
N VAL A 263 8.79 -9.41 -8.50
CA VAL A 263 7.53 -8.91 -7.91
C VAL A 263 7.72 -8.65 -6.43
N ILE A 264 7.51 -7.40 -6.01
CA ILE A 264 7.67 -6.89 -4.65
C ILE A 264 6.30 -6.46 -4.11
N GLU A 265 5.94 -6.94 -2.93
CA GLU A 265 4.80 -6.42 -2.17
C GLU A 265 5.17 -5.06 -1.59
N GLY A 266 4.49 -4.01 -2.03
CA GLY A 266 4.69 -2.65 -1.54
C GLY A 266 4.10 -2.44 -0.15
N GLY A 267 4.65 -1.47 0.58
CA GLY A 267 4.07 -0.99 1.84
C GLY A 267 4.27 -1.90 3.05
N LEU A 268 5.34 -2.69 3.11
CA LEU A 268 5.71 -3.49 4.28
C LEU A 268 6.96 -2.94 4.95
N VAL A 269 6.87 -2.72 6.26
CA VAL A 269 7.83 -1.93 7.03
C VAL A 269 8.26 -2.70 8.27
N ALA A 270 9.57 -2.78 8.49
CA ALA A 270 10.17 -3.21 9.74
C ALA A 270 10.06 -2.05 10.75
N VAL A 271 9.30 -2.30 11.82
CA VAL A 271 9.04 -1.35 12.90
C VAL A 271 10.17 -1.47 13.94
N PRO A 272 10.75 -0.35 14.39
CA PRO A 272 11.86 -0.35 15.34
C PRO A 272 11.41 -0.74 16.76
N GLY A 273 12.33 -1.34 17.51
CA GLY A 273 12.07 -1.89 18.84
C GLY A 273 11.58 -3.35 18.83
N GLU A 274 11.16 -3.84 19.98
CA GLU A 274 10.58 -5.18 20.14
C GLU A 274 9.06 -5.08 20.15
N VAL A 275 8.50 -4.56 19.06
CA VAL A 275 7.06 -4.33 18.95
C VAL A 275 6.28 -5.64 19.02
N ASP A 276 5.29 -5.66 19.89
CA ASP A 276 4.23 -6.67 19.93
C ASP A 276 2.92 -6.02 19.53
N PHE A 277 2.37 -6.49 18.41
CA PHE A 277 1.10 -6.03 17.85
C PHE A 277 -0.12 -6.63 18.56
N GLY A 278 0.05 -7.73 19.30
CA GLY A 278 -1.06 -8.50 19.87
C GLY A 278 -2.06 -9.01 18.83
N PHE A 279 -1.68 -9.00 17.55
CA PHE A 279 -2.49 -9.42 16.41
C PHE A 279 -1.59 -9.91 15.27
N ASP A 280 -1.95 -11.05 14.67
CA ASP A 280 -1.19 -11.66 13.58
C ASP A 280 -1.75 -11.25 12.21
N PHE A 281 -0.98 -10.43 11.48
CA PHE A 281 -1.28 -10.02 10.11
C PHE A 281 -0.81 -11.03 9.04
N GLY A 282 -0.15 -12.12 9.43
CA GLY A 282 0.52 -13.04 8.52
C GLY A 282 1.92 -12.57 8.10
N PHE A 283 2.51 -11.65 8.87
CA PHE A 283 3.85 -11.11 8.62
C PHE A 283 4.86 -11.63 9.63
N PRO A 284 6.16 -11.60 9.30
CA PRO A 284 7.20 -11.81 10.30
C PRO A 284 7.04 -10.85 11.48
N PRO A 285 7.50 -11.23 12.69
CA PRO A 285 7.51 -10.34 13.84
C PRO A 285 8.12 -8.98 13.52
N ARG A 286 7.61 -7.93 14.17
CA ARG A 286 8.05 -6.53 13.98
C ARG A 286 7.82 -5.96 12.58
N THR A 287 6.94 -6.55 11.79
CA THR A 287 6.58 -6.04 10.46
C THR A 287 5.14 -5.53 10.44
N ALA A 288 4.93 -4.32 9.95
CA ALA A 288 3.62 -3.69 9.79
C ALA A 288 3.42 -3.15 8.37
N TYR A 289 2.18 -2.77 8.05
CA TYR A 289 1.92 -1.99 6.85
C TYR A 289 2.47 -0.56 6.99
N ALA A 290 2.82 0.06 5.86
CA ALA A 290 3.29 1.44 5.81
C ALA A 290 2.25 2.41 6.38
N CYS A 291 0.97 2.21 6.09
CA CYS A 291 -0.09 3.07 6.65
C CYS A 291 -0.16 3.03 8.19
N MET A 292 0.08 1.86 8.81
CA MET A 292 0.19 1.72 10.27
C MET A 292 1.44 2.41 10.81
N SER A 293 2.54 2.27 10.08
CA SER A 293 3.84 2.83 10.46
C SER A 293 3.81 4.36 10.43
N GLU A 294 3.08 4.99 9.50
CA GLU A 294 2.87 6.44 9.50
C GLU A 294 2.23 6.94 10.80
N THR A 295 1.18 6.25 11.27
CA THR A 295 0.52 6.62 12.54
C THR A 295 1.47 6.48 13.74
N MET A 296 2.29 5.42 13.76
CA MET A 296 3.30 5.23 14.80
C MET A 296 4.37 6.33 14.77
N MET A 297 4.85 6.69 13.58
CA MET A 297 5.86 7.75 13.40
C MET A 297 5.33 9.11 13.85
N LEU A 298 4.10 9.46 13.48
CA LEU A 298 3.48 10.72 13.92
C LEU A 298 3.35 10.78 15.45
N ALA A 299 3.00 9.66 16.11
CA ALA A 299 2.99 9.59 17.56
C ALA A 299 4.39 9.70 18.18
N LEU A 300 5.41 9.04 17.60
CA LEU A 300 6.79 9.15 18.06
C LEU A 300 7.36 10.58 17.92
N GLU A 301 6.97 11.30 16.87
CA GLU A 301 7.32 12.71 16.68
C GLU A 301 6.54 13.67 17.59
N GLY A 302 5.43 13.21 18.19
CA GLY A 302 4.46 14.10 18.84
C GLY A 302 3.77 15.05 17.87
N ARG A 303 3.76 14.71 16.57
CA ARG A 303 3.09 15.47 15.53
C ARG A 303 1.60 15.08 15.48
N ILE A 304 0.86 15.56 16.47
CA ILE A 304 -0.56 15.26 16.67
C ILE A 304 -1.43 16.25 15.89
N GLU A 305 -1.41 16.11 14.57
CA GLU A 305 -2.26 16.86 13.65
C GLU A 305 -2.83 15.93 12.58
N ASN A 306 -3.95 16.34 11.99
CA ASN A 306 -4.46 15.69 10.79
C ASN A 306 -3.38 15.74 9.71
N PHE A 307 -2.92 14.57 9.27
CA PHE A 307 -1.76 14.49 8.40
C PHE A 307 -2.19 14.13 6.98
N THR A 308 -2.28 12.85 6.63
CA THR A 308 -2.70 12.45 5.28
C THR A 308 -4.21 12.27 5.22
N LEU A 309 -4.94 13.22 4.63
CA LEU A 309 -6.40 13.15 4.44
C LEU A 309 -6.79 13.45 2.99
N GLY A 310 -8.00 13.05 2.61
CA GLY A 310 -8.55 13.36 1.30
C GLY A 310 -8.12 12.39 0.21
N LYS A 311 -8.29 12.82 -1.04
CA LYS A 311 -7.97 12.04 -2.26
C LYS A 311 -6.69 12.50 -2.95
N GLU A 312 -5.93 13.36 -2.31
CA GLU A 312 -4.66 13.87 -2.79
C GLU A 312 -3.62 13.68 -1.69
N VAL A 313 -2.42 13.24 -2.08
CA VAL A 313 -1.27 13.08 -1.20
C VAL A 313 -0.20 14.01 -1.75
N SER A 314 0.39 14.86 -0.91
CA SER A 314 1.42 15.79 -1.37
C SER A 314 2.81 15.15 -1.31
N LEU A 315 3.68 15.50 -2.25
CA LEU A 315 5.09 15.06 -2.22
C LEU A 315 5.82 15.51 -0.96
N THR A 316 5.49 16.70 -0.43
CA THR A 316 6.05 17.16 0.84
C THR A 316 5.70 16.24 2.02
N GLN A 317 4.48 15.70 2.08
CA GLN A 317 4.13 14.73 3.11
C GLN A 317 4.88 13.40 2.93
N VAL A 318 5.06 12.97 1.68
CA VAL A 318 5.87 11.78 1.35
C VAL A 318 7.30 11.96 1.88
N GLU A 319 7.95 13.07 1.54
CA GLU A 319 9.30 13.42 2.02
C GLU A 319 9.37 13.46 3.55
N GLN A 320 8.43 14.15 4.19
CA GLN A 320 8.35 14.22 5.65
C GLN A 320 8.21 12.84 6.30
N THR A 321 7.39 11.95 5.74
CA THR A 321 7.27 10.58 6.28
C THR A 321 8.52 9.75 6.09
N GLN A 322 9.26 9.96 5.00
CA GLN A 322 10.52 9.30 4.77
C GLN A 322 11.60 9.79 5.75
N GLU A 323 11.66 11.10 6.01
CA GLU A 323 12.54 11.68 7.04
C GLU A 323 12.23 11.14 8.44
N MET A 324 10.95 11.10 8.82
CA MET A 324 10.51 10.49 10.09
C MET A 324 10.90 9.02 10.18
N ALA A 325 10.76 8.27 9.08
CA ALA A 325 11.13 6.86 9.02
C ALA A 325 12.62 6.66 9.28
N HIS A 326 13.47 7.41 8.57
CA HIS A 326 14.92 7.36 8.77
C HIS A 326 15.32 7.75 10.19
N LYS A 327 14.74 8.83 10.72
CA LYS A 327 15.00 9.31 12.09
C LYS A 327 14.63 8.27 13.14
N HIS A 328 13.47 7.63 13.01
CA HIS A 328 12.98 6.69 14.01
C HIS A 328 13.45 5.24 13.79
N GLY A 329 13.99 4.94 12.61
CA GLY A 329 14.54 3.62 12.27
C GLY A 329 13.52 2.66 11.64
N PHE A 330 12.42 3.17 11.09
CA PHE A 330 11.51 2.40 10.24
C PHE A 330 12.18 2.19 8.87
N ARG A 331 12.08 0.97 8.33
CA ARG A 331 12.74 0.61 7.06
C ARG A 331 11.86 -0.36 6.28
N LEU A 332 12.03 -0.44 4.96
CA LEU A 332 11.44 -1.52 4.17
C LEU A 332 11.81 -2.90 4.77
N ALA A 333 10.82 -3.77 4.94
CA ALA A 333 10.99 -5.09 5.55
C ALA A 333 11.63 -6.14 4.61
N GLY A 334 12.58 -5.71 3.79
CA GLY A 334 13.10 -6.47 2.64
C GLY A 334 12.03 -6.69 1.56
N PHE A 335 12.42 -7.37 0.47
CA PHE A 335 11.47 -7.69 -0.60
C PHE A 335 10.69 -8.93 -0.26
N ARG A 336 9.39 -8.88 -0.54
CA ARG A 336 8.48 -10.01 -0.39
C ARG A 336 7.70 -10.21 -1.67
N SER A 337 7.45 -11.46 -2.03
CA SER A 337 6.59 -11.83 -3.14
C SER A 337 5.61 -12.89 -2.67
N PHE A 338 4.31 -12.63 -2.80
CA PHE A 338 3.25 -13.57 -2.44
C PHE A 338 3.44 -14.16 -1.03
N GLU A 339 3.60 -13.27 -0.03
CA GLU A 339 3.73 -13.63 1.40
C GLU A 339 5.02 -14.38 1.76
N ARG A 340 6.00 -14.40 0.85
CA ARG A 340 7.32 -15.00 1.07
C ARG A 340 8.42 -13.95 0.96
N ALA A 341 9.39 -13.98 1.86
CA ALA A 341 10.60 -13.17 1.72
C ALA A 341 11.39 -13.63 0.48
N ILE A 342 11.93 -12.67 -0.26
CA ILE A 342 12.83 -12.91 -1.40
C ILE A 342 14.27 -12.68 -0.89
N THR A 343 15.15 -13.65 -1.07
CA THR A 343 16.56 -13.49 -0.67
C THR A 343 17.36 -12.72 -1.71
N GLU A 344 18.55 -12.22 -1.32
CA GLU A 344 19.48 -11.56 -2.25
C GLU A 344 19.88 -12.50 -3.40
N GLU A 345 20.12 -13.78 -3.10
CA GLU A 345 20.47 -14.79 -4.11
C GLU A 345 19.33 -15.03 -5.09
N GLU A 346 18.08 -15.03 -4.63
CA GLU A 346 16.91 -15.16 -5.50
C GLU A 346 16.76 -13.97 -6.45
N ILE A 347 16.97 -12.74 -5.95
CA ILE A 347 16.94 -11.53 -6.79
C ILE A 347 18.02 -11.59 -7.86
N GLU A 348 19.23 -12.00 -7.48
CA GLU A 348 20.34 -12.15 -8.41
C GLU A 348 20.06 -13.24 -9.47
N GLN A 349 19.45 -14.36 -9.09
CA GLN A 349 19.02 -15.39 -10.06
C GLN A 349 17.97 -14.86 -11.03
N ILE A 350 16.99 -14.08 -10.56
CA ILE A 350 15.98 -13.45 -11.41
C ILE A 350 16.64 -12.51 -12.42
N ARG A 351 17.59 -11.68 -11.96
CA ARG A 351 18.39 -10.79 -12.82
C ARG A 351 19.13 -11.56 -13.91
N GLN A 352 19.87 -12.61 -13.54
CA GLN A 352 20.64 -13.43 -14.49
C GLN A 352 19.73 -14.10 -15.54
N ARG A 353 18.57 -14.61 -15.14
CA ARG A 353 17.58 -15.20 -16.06
C ARG A 353 17.02 -14.14 -17.02
N ALA A 354 16.71 -12.96 -16.52
CA ALA A 354 16.26 -11.84 -17.35
C ALA A 354 17.32 -11.43 -18.38
N GLU A 355 18.58 -11.32 -17.98
CA GLU A 355 19.69 -11.02 -18.89
C GLU A 355 19.87 -12.10 -19.96
N SER A 356 19.81 -13.38 -19.57
CA SER A 356 19.90 -14.50 -20.51
C SER A 356 18.77 -14.45 -21.54
N ARG A 357 17.53 -14.20 -21.11
CA ARG A 357 16.36 -14.12 -22.01
C ARG A 357 16.45 -12.93 -22.96
N ARG A 358 16.93 -11.77 -22.49
CA ARG A 358 17.16 -10.58 -23.34
C ARG A 358 18.19 -10.87 -24.44
N ARG A 359 19.30 -11.57 -24.11
CA ARG A 359 20.31 -11.97 -25.09
C ARG A 359 19.76 -12.92 -26.15
N THR A 360 18.97 -13.93 -25.74
CA THR A 360 18.35 -14.87 -26.69
C THR A 360 17.35 -14.18 -27.62
N ALA A 361 16.57 -13.21 -27.13
CA ALA A 361 15.62 -12.45 -27.94
C ALA A 361 16.29 -11.49 -28.95
N GLN A 362 17.51 -11.04 -28.67
CA GLN A 362 18.29 -10.15 -29.55
C GLN A 362 19.15 -10.88 -30.58
N THR A 363 19.34 -12.19 -30.44
CA THR A 363 20.08 -13.00 -31.42
C THR A 363 19.13 -13.37 -32.56
N PRO A 364 19.31 -12.86 -33.80
CA PRO A 364 18.49 -13.28 -34.91
C PRO A 364 18.67 -14.79 -35.12
N VAL A 365 17.59 -15.53 -35.32
CA VAL A 365 17.66 -16.88 -35.85
C VAL A 365 18.31 -16.76 -37.23
N GLN A 366 19.62 -16.99 -37.31
CA GLN A 366 20.28 -17.27 -38.58
C GLN A 366 19.77 -18.64 -39.03
N ALA A 367 18.80 -18.64 -39.94
CA ALA A 367 18.38 -19.78 -40.73
C ALA A 367 18.54 -19.43 -42.21
#